data_AF-A0A929VAW6-F1
#
_entry.id   AF-A0A929VAW6-F1
#
_cell.length_a   1.000
_cell.length_b   1.000
_cell.length_c   1.000
_cell.angle_alpha   90.00
_cell.angle_beta   90.00
_cell.angle_gamma   90.00
#
_symmetry.space_group_name_H-M   'P 1'
#
loop_
_entity.id
_entity.type
_entity.pdbx_description
1 polymer ?
#
loop_
_entity_poly.entity_id
_entity_poly.type
_entity_poly.pdbx_seq_one_letter_code
_entity_poly.pdbx_strand_id
1 'polypeptide(L)'
;MARLMKNSDGFTIVEVAVTLVVIGIFSIVILMMQTQVSNISVLEVQHTKASYLAYSNMRKYANDSPPTWFECVAPPPSTRPPGSVYSIMSSTGRVDGLPGMVRQEVYVLAPYGCKSGTASFGMPIKVESVVEYGLPSSGAGSGRKVTHATYAAF
;
A
#
# COMPACT_ATOMS: atom_id res chain seq x y z
N MET A 1 -40.97 62.64 -29.84
CA MET A 1 -39.88 61.76 -29.38
C MET A 1 -40.41 60.92 -28.22
N ALA A 2 -40.90 59.71 -28.49
CA ALA A 2 -41.36 58.81 -27.44
C ALA A 2 -40.13 58.29 -26.69
N ARG A 3 -40.01 58.62 -25.40
CA ARG A 3 -39.01 58.04 -24.52
C ARG A 3 -39.35 56.58 -24.32
N LEU A 4 -38.62 55.72 -25.01
CA LEU A 4 -38.55 54.30 -24.73
C LEU A 4 -37.79 54.15 -23.41
N MET A 5 -38.48 54.35 -22.28
CA MET A 5 -37.99 53.93 -20.98
C MET A 5 -37.96 52.40 -21.01
N LYS A 6 -36.83 51.87 -21.46
CA LYS A 6 -36.49 50.46 -21.31
C LYS A 6 -36.45 50.20 -19.81
N ASN A 7 -37.52 49.61 -19.27
CA ASN A 7 -37.50 49.04 -17.93
C ASN A 7 -36.32 48.08 -17.91
N SER A 8 -35.25 48.47 -17.24
CA SER A 8 -34.22 47.53 -16.87
C SER A 8 -34.85 46.72 -15.74
N ASP A 9 -35.34 45.52 -16.05
CA ASP A 9 -35.75 44.57 -15.02
C ASP A 9 -34.51 44.32 -14.15
N GLY A 10 -34.47 45.02 -13.01
CA GLY A 10 -33.43 44.89 -12.00
C GLY A 10 -33.60 43.57 -11.26
N PHE A 11 -32.50 43.07 -10.70
CA PHE A 11 -32.50 41.85 -9.89
C PHE A 11 -33.45 42.03 -8.69
N THR A 12 -34.39 41.12 -8.51
CA THR A 12 -35.29 41.17 -7.34
C THR A 12 -34.55 40.70 -6.08
N ILE A 13 -34.90 41.27 -4.92
CA ILE A 13 -34.28 40.90 -3.62
C ILE A 13 -34.37 39.38 -3.36
N VAL A 14 -35.47 38.76 -3.79
CA VAL A 14 -35.69 37.31 -3.68
C VAL A 14 -34.66 36.53 -4.50
N GLU A 15 -34.39 36.97 -5.74
CA GLU A 15 -33.39 36.35 -6.61
C GLU A 15 -31.98 36.48 -6.01
N VAL A 16 -31.64 37.63 -5.39
CA VAL A 16 -30.36 37.79 -4.66
C VAL A 16 -30.27 36.81 -3.49
N ALA A 17 -31.35 36.67 -2.71
CA ALA A 17 -31.36 35.77 -1.57
C ALA A 17 -31.19 34.31 -1.99
N VAL A 18 -31.89 33.86 -3.03
CA VAL A 18 -31.78 32.49 -3.54
C VAL A 18 -30.39 32.22 -4.11
N THR A 19 -29.83 33.16 -4.89
CA THR A 19 -28.47 33.01 -5.44
C THR A 19 -27.41 32.92 -4.35
N LEU A 20 -27.51 33.71 -3.27
CA LEU A 20 -26.58 33.62 -2.13
C LEU A 20 -26.68 32.28 -1.40
N VAL A 21 -27.90 31.73 -1.22
CA VAL A 21 -28.08 30.40 -0.61
C VAL A 21 -27.45 29.31 -1.48
N VAL A 22 -27.69 29.36 -2.79
CA VAL A 22 -27.14 28.40 -3.75
C VAL A 22 -25.61 28.47 -3.75
N ILE A 23 -25.02 29.68 -3.82
CA ILE A 23 -23.56 29.87 -3.74
C ILE A 23 -23.00 29.35 -2.41
N GLY A 24 -23.69 29.59 -1.30
CA GLY A 24 -23.27 29.09 0.02
C GLY A 24 -23.19 27.56 0.07
N ILE A 25 -24.20 26.86 -0.45
CA ILE A 25 -24.22 25.39 -0.50
C ILE A 25 -23.08 24.89 -1.40
N PHE A 26 -22.94 25.43 -2.61
CA PHE A 26 -21.87 25.03 -3.51
C PHE A 26 -20.48 25.27 -2.91
N SER A 27 -20.29 26.40 -2.22
CA SER A 27 -19.01 26.73 -1.57
C SER A 27 -18.62 25.69 -0.52
N ILE A 28 -19.57 25.30 0.35
CA ILE A 28 -19.33 24.28 1.39
C ILE A 28 -18.99 22.93 0.75
N VAL A 29 -19.74 22.50 -0.26
CA VAL A 29 -19.50 21.22 -0.94
C VAL A 29 -18.14 21.21 -1.63
N ILE A 30 -17.74 22.30 -2.30
CA ILE A 30 -16.42 22.41 -2.94
C ILE A 30 -15.31 22.32 -1.90
N LEU A 31 -15.43 23.01 -0.76
CA LEU A 31 -14.44 22.92 0.33
C LEU A 31 -14.33 21.49 0.89
N MET A 32 -15.47 20.80 1.09
CA MET A 32 -15.46 19.41 1.52
C MET A 32 -14.78 18.49 0.49
N MET A 33 -15.03 18.66 -0.80
CA MET A 33 -14.34 17.89 -1.83
C MET A 33 -12.84 18.17 -1.87
N GLN A 34 -12.40 19.43 -1.73
CA GLN A 34 -10.97 19.78 -1.71
C GLN A 34 -10.21 19.12 -0.55
N THR A 35 -10.81 19.08 0.65
CA THR A 35 -10.20 18.42 1.82
C THR A 35 -10.09 16.91 1.63
N GLN A 36 -11.11 16.27 1.06
CA GLN A 36 -11.09 14.84 0.77
C GLN A 36 -10.03 14.48 -0.28
N VAL A 37 -9.96 15.22 -1.39
CA VAL A 37 -8.97 14.98 -2.45
C VAL A 37 -7.53 15.14 -1.93
N SER A 38 -7.29 16.14 -1.08
CA SER A 38 -5.97 16.36 -0.47
C SER A 38 -5.55 15.17 0.39
N ASN A 39 -6.45 14.66 1.24
CA ASN A 39 -6.15 13.50 2.08
C ASN A 39 -5.92 12.22 1.25
N ILE A 40 -6.72 11.99 0.21
CA ILE A 40 -6.56 10.82 -0.67
C ILE A 40 -5.18 10.84 -1.35
N SER A 41 -4.76 11.99 -1.89
CA SER A 41 -3.48 12.10 -2.59
C SER A 41 -2.28 11.76 -1.71
N VAL A 42 -2.25 12.25 -0.47
CA VAL A 42 -1.16 11.95 0.48
C VAL A 42 -1.14 10.46 0.84
N LEU A 43 -2.31 9.87 1.07
CA LEU A 43 -2.43 8.46 1.40
C LEU A 43 -2.00 7.55 0.24
N GLU A 44 -2.29 7.94 -1.00
CA GLU A 44 -1.91 7.20 -2.20
C GLU A 44 -0.40 7.24 -2.45
N VAL A 45 0.24 8.40 -2.25
CA VAL A 45 1.70 8.52 -2.33
C VAL A 45 2.37 7.63 -1.29
N GLN A 46 1.89 7.64 -0.05
CA GLN A 46 2.39 6.76 1.02
C GLN A 46 2.20 5.29 0.67
N HIS A 47 1.02 4.90 0.21
CA HIS A 47 0.73 3.53 -0.21
C HIS A 47 1.64 3.09 -1.36
N THR A 48 1.85 3.95 -2.36
CA THR A 48 2.72 3.67 -3.51
C THR A 48 4.17 3.51 -3.07
N LYS A 49 4.68 4.35 -2.16
CA LYS A 49 6.02 4.20 -1.60
C LYS A 49 6.18 2.89 -0.81
N ALA A 50 5.22 2.55 0.05
CA ALA A 50 5.23 1.27 0.77
C ALA A 50 5.15 0.07 -0.19
N SER A 51 4.36 0.20 -1.26
CA SER A 51 4.22 -0.80 -2.32
C SER A 51 5.53 -1.01 -3.08
N TYR A 52 6.22 0.06 -3.48
CA TYR A 52 7.54 -0.04 -4.11
C TYR A 52 8.58 -0.67 -3.18
N LEU A 53 8.53 -0.36 -1.88
CA LEU A 53 9.43 -0.96 -0.90
C LEU A 53 9.20 -2.46 -0.74
N ALA A 54 7.93 -2.88 -0.60
CA ALA A 54 7.55 -4.28 -0.55
C ALA A 54 7.92 -5.01 -1.85
N TYR A 55 7.65 -4.41 -3.01
CA TYR A 55 8.03 -4.98 -4.30
C TYR A 55 9.55 -5.11 -4.45
N SER A 56 10.33 -4.09 -4.07
CA SER A 56 11.79 -4.13 -4.11
C SER A 56 12.35 -5.23 -3.21
N ASN A 57 11.84 -5.35 -1.98
CA ASN A 57 12.23 -6.40 -1.06
C ASN A 57 11.89 -7.79 -1.62
N MET A 58 10.68 -7.99 -2.15
CA MET A 58 10.30 -9.24 -2.82
C MET A 58 11.23 -9.55 -4.00
N ARG A 59 11.50 -8.58 -4.88
CA ARG A 59 12.34 -8.75 -6.07
C ARG A 59 13.78 -9.12 -5.71
N LYS A 60 14.33 -8.54 -4.63
CA LYS A 60 15.66 -8.86 -4.11
C LYS A 60 15.82 -10.35 -3.82
N TYR A 61 14.82 -10.98 -3.21
CA TYR A 61 14.87 -12.41 -2.89
C TYR A 61 14.42 -13.29 -4.05
N ALA A 62 13.49 -12.84 -4.90
CA ALA A 62 12.94 -13.64 -5.98
C ALA A 62 13.78 -13.70 -7.28
N ASN A 63 14.79 -12.85 -7.44
CA ASN A 63 15.57 -12.76 -8.69
C ASN A 63 16.67 -13.82 -8.84
N ASP A 64 17.20 -14.35 -7.73
CA ASP A 64 18.24 -15.36 -7.78
C ASP A 64 17.63 -16.77 -7.93
N SER A 65 18.00 -17.47 -9.01
CA SER A 65 17.62 -18.87 -9.25
C SER A 65 18.85 -19.70 -9.61
N PRO A 66 19.25 -20.68 -8.78
CA PRO A 66 18.68 -21.05 -7.48
C PRO A 66 19.05 -20.03 -6.37
N PRO A 67 18.13 -19.71 -5.44
CA PRO A 67 18.41 -18.77 -4.36
C PRO A 67 19.40 -19.37 -3.34
N THR A 68 20.55 -18.71 -3.18
CA THR A 68 21.60 -19.12 -2.23
C THR A 68 21.21 -18.92 -0.76
N TRP A 69 20.21 -18.08 -0.51
CA TRP A 69 19.68 -17.76 0.81
C TRP A 69 18.59 -18.74 1.29
N PHE A 70 18.05 -19.59 0.40
CA PHE A 70 16.99 -20.53 0.75
C PHE A 70 17.56 -21.93 0.98
N GLU A 71 17.64 -22.33 2.25
CA GLU A 71 18.05 -23.69 2.59
C GLU A 71 16.83 -24.60 2.73
N CYS A 72 16.70 -25.58 1.84
CA CYS A 72 15.61 -26.56 1.92
C CYS A 72 15.72 -27.51 3.13
N VAL A 73 16.84 -27.49 3.85
CA VAL A 73 17.16 -28.38 4.97
C VAL A 73 17.38 -27.49 6.20
N ALA A 74 16.64 -27.72 7.29
CA ALA A 74 16.96 -27.14 8.60
C ALA A 74 18.12 -27.95 9.23
N PRO A 75 18.83 -27.45 10.26
CA PRO A 75 19.76 -28.31 11.00
C PRO A 75 19.06 -29.63 11.38
N PRO A 76 19.73 -30.78 11.18
CA PRO A 76 19.10 -32.10 11.24
C PRO A 76 18.34 -32.32 12.57
N PRO A 77 17.18 -33.02 12.54
CA PRO A 77 16.81 -34.06 11.57
C PRO A 77 15.61 -33.74 10.65
N SER A 78 15.30 -32.46 10.35
CA SER A 78 14.00 -32.09 9.76
C SER A 78 14.07 -31.55 8.32
N THR A 79 13.53 -32.31 7.36
CA THR A 79 13.11 -31.75 6.06
C THR A 79 11.95 -30.78 6.23
N ARG A 80 11.94 -29.68 5.48
CA ARG A 80 10.86 -28.70 5.55
C ARG A 80 9.55 -29.29 5.02
N PRO A 81 8.48 -29.38 5.83
CA PRO A 81 7.20 -29.92 5.37
C PRO A 81 6.53 -28.99 4.35
N PRO A 82 5.60 -29.51 3.53
CA PRO A 82 4.77 -28.69 2.65
C PRO A 82 4.01 -27.61 3.44
N GLY A 83 3.98 -26.40 2.91
CA GLY A 83 3.27 -25.27 3.53
C GLY A 83 4.05 -24.56 4.64
N SER A 84 5.34 -24.85 4.81
CA SER A 84 6.18 -24.22 5.83
C SER A 84 6.55 -22.78 5.46
N VAL A 85 6.30 -21.84 6.38
CA VAL A 85 6.58 -20.40 6.26
C VAL A 85 7.82 -20.03 7.05
N TYR A 86 8.70 -19.23 6.46
CA TYR A 86 9.97 -18.80 7.06
C TYR A 86 10.16 -17.30 6.90
N SER A 87 10.56 -16.60 7.95
CA SER A 87 10.97 -15.20 7.84
C SER A 87 12.45 -15.12 7.48
N ILE A 88 12.77 -14.42 6.40
CA ILE A 88 14.15 -14.21 5.91
C ILE A 88 14.67 -12.86 6.37
N MET A 89 13.76 -11.88 6.42
CA MET A 89 14.07 -10.52 6.79
C MET A 89 12.95 -10.02 7.67
N SER A 90 13.32 -9.46 8.81
CA SER A 90 12.45 -8.63 9.63
C SER A 90 13.24 -7.39 10.00
N SER A 91 12.72 -6.23 9.63
CA SER A 91 13.35 -4.94 9.89
C SER A 91 12.29 -3.93 10.26
N THR A 92 12.48 -3.24 11.38
CA THR A 92 11.59 -2.19 11.84
C THR A 92 12.37 -0.89 11.95
N GLY A 93 11.90 0.16 11.29
CA GLY A 93 12.60 1.44 11.29
C GLY A 93 11.78 2.55 10.66
N ARG A 94 12.31 3.78 10.70
CA ARG A 94 11.71 4.92 9.99
C ARG A 94 12.17 4.90 8.54
N VAL A 95 11.23 5.16 7.63
CA VAL A 95 11.51 5.26 6.19
C VAL A 95 11.01 6.62 5.72
N ASP A 96 11.87 7.36 5.02
CA ASP A 96 11.52 8.69 4.52
C ASP A 96 10.29 8.65 3.61
N GLY A 97 9.35 9.56 3.86
CA GLY A 97 8.09 9.64 3.12
C GLY A 97 6.98 8.70 3.59
N LEU A 98 7.22 7.85 4.59
CA LEU A 98 6.19 7.04 5.25
C LEU A 98 5.90 7.57 6.67
N PRO A 99 4.63 7.58 7.10
CA PRO A 99 4.26 8.02 8.44
C PRO A 99 4.68 6.98 9.48
N GLY A 100 5.19 7.45 10.63
CA GLY A 100 5.49 6.61 11.78
C GLY A 100 6.63 5.62 11.58
N MET A 101 6.60 4.52 12.33
CA MET A 101 7.52 3.40 12.16
C MET A 101 7.01 2.49 11.02
N VAL A 102 7.94 1.85 10.32
CA VAL A 102 7.68 0.93 9.22
C VAL A 102 8.28 -0.42 9.58
N ARG A 103 7.45 -1.45 9.57
CA ARG A 103 7.86 -2.85 9.75
C ARG A 103 7.87 -3.53 8.40
N GLN A 104 9.03 -4.06 8.02
CA GLN A 104 9.27 -4.76 6.78
C GLN A 104 9.58 -6.21 7.10
N GLU A 105 8.82 -7.12 6.53
CA GLU A 105 8.99 -8.55 6.72
C GLU A 105 9.01 -9.23 5.35
N VAL A 106 9.89 -10.21 5.18
CA VAL A 106 9.90 -11.06 3.99
C VAL A 106 9.79 -12.50 4.43
N TYR A 107 8.73 -13.13 3.98
CA TYR A 107 8.39 -14.51 4.23
C TYR A 107 8.63 -15.35 2.98
N VAL A 108 9.03 -16.60 3.19
CA VAL A 108 9.06 -17.60 2.14
C VAL A 108 8.28 -18.82 2.55
N LEU A 109 7.50 -19.31 1.61
CA LEU A 109 6.68 -20.50 1.74
C LEU A 109 7.14 -21.52 0.70
N ALA A 110 7.40 -22.74 1.17
CA ALA A 110 7.61 -23.90 0.31
C ALA A 110 6.29 -24.68 0.19
N PRO A 111 5.42 -24.40 -0.81
CA PRO A 111 4.11 -25.03 -0.91
C PRO A 111 4.19 -26.55 -1.01
N TYR A 112 5.21 -27.06 -1.70
CA TYR A 112 5.44 -28.50 -1.90
C TYR A 112 6.40 -29.13 -0.89
N GLY A 113 6.97 -28.32 0.01
CA GLY A 113 8.00 -28.75 0.95
C GLY A 113 9.31 -29.11 0.26
N CYS A 114 10.28 -29.55 1.06
CA CYS A 114 11.59 -29.97 0.60
C CYS A 114 11.73 -31.47 0.88
N LYS A 115 11.46 -32.32 -0.13
CA LYS A 115 11.62 -33.78 0.05
C LYS A 115 13.10 -34.17 0.00
N SER A 116 13.55 -34.97 0.96
CA SER A 116 14.87 -35.61 0.92
C SER A 116 14.84 -36.72 -0.12
N GLY A 117 15.73 -36.69 -1.11
CA GLY A 117 15.96 -37.85 -2.00
C GLY A 117 16.19 -37.53 -3.47
N THR A 118 15.38 -36.70 -4.11
CA THR A 118 15.54 -36.42 -5.55
C THR A 118 14.72 -35.19 -5.94
N ALA A 119 15.37 -34.21 -6.59
CA ALA A 119 14.77 -33.12 -7.35
C ALA A 119 13.78 -32.19 -6.60
N SER A 120 14.27 -31.42 -5.62
CA SER A 120 13.63 -30.13 -5.27
C SER A 120 13.96 -29.01 -6.27
N PHE A 121 14.87 -29.26 -7.21
CA PHE A 121 15.20 -28.38 -8.33
C PHE A 121 14.00 -28.23 -9.27
N GLY A 122 13.59 -27.00 -9.54
CA GLY A 122 12.44 -26.59 -10.34
C GLY A 122 11.14 -26.42 -9.56
N MET A 123 11.10 -26.68 -8.24
CA MET A 123 9.87 -26.47 -7.46
C MET A 123 9.70 -24.99 -7.09
N PRO A 124 8.50 -24.41 -7.29
CA PRO A 124 8.30 -23.00 -7.00
C PRO A 124 8.25 -22.75 -5.50
N ILE A 125 9.05 -21.80 -5.02
CA ILE A 125 8.94 -21.21 -3.68
C ILE A 125 8.16 -19.89 -3.79
N LYS A 126 7.24 -19.64 -2.86
CA LYS A 126 6.52 -18.36 -2.79
C LYS A 126 7.31 -17.41 -1.89
N VAL A 127 7.74 -16.28 -2.43
CA VAL A 127 8.35 -15.16 -1.70
C VAL A 127 7.28 -14.10 -1.48
N GLU A 128 7.06 -13.70 -0.24
CA GLU A 128 6.04 -12.73 0.16
C GLU A 128 6.69 -11.63 1.00
N SER A 129 6.72 -10.39 0.48
CA SER A 129 7.15 -9.22 1.25
C SER A 129 5.93 -8.46 1.77
N VAL A 130 5.94 -8.23 3.07
CA VAL A 130 4.95 -7.46 3.81
C VAL A 130 5.59 -6.19 4.33
N VAL A 131 5.00 -5.04 4.01
CA VAL A 131 5.40 -3.74 4.57
C VAL A 131 4.21 -3.13 5.28
N GLU A 132 4.37 -2.89 6.57
CA GLU A 132 3.39 -2.23 7.41
C GLU A 132 3.92 -0.86 7.84
N TYR A 133 3.14 0.20 7.62
CA TYR A 133 3.52 1.59 7.87
C TYR A 133 2.44 2.34 8.65
N GLY A 134 2.79 3.48 9.25
CA GLY A 134 1.92 4.19 10.18
C GLY A 134 1.88 3.57 11.58
N LEU A 135 2.89 2.78 11.94
CA LEU A 135 2.97 2.15 13.26
C LEU A 135 3.32 3.20 14.33
N PRO A 136 2.88 2.97 15.59
CA PRO A 136 3.32 3.76 16.73
C PRO A 136 4.86 3.75 16.86
N SER A 137 5.42 4.70 17.61
CA SER A 137 6.86 4.81 17.86
C SER A 137 7.49 3.56 18.49
N SER A 138 6.69 2.71 19.13
CA SER A 138 7.10 1.39 19.65
C SER A 138 7.37 0.35 18.56
N GLY A 139 6.97 0.58 17.31
CA GLY A 139 7.06 -0.40 16.22
C GLY A 139 6.11 -1.59 16.34
N ALA A 140 5.31 -1.64 17.41
CA ALA A 140 4.32 -2.68 17.68
C ALA A 140 2.93 -2.05 17.79
N GLY A 141 2.03 -2.45 16.90
CA GLY A 141 0.68 -1.90 16.78
C GLY A 141 0.05 -2.31 15.46
N SER A 142 -1.04 -1.64 15.09
CA SER A 142 -1.69 -1.81 13.79
C SER A 142 -1.40 -0.60 12.91
N GLY A 143 -0.80 -0.85 11.75
CA GLY A 143 -0.61 0.11 10.69
C GLY A 143 -1.35 -0.28 9.41
N ARG A 144 -1.11 0.48 8.35
CA ARG A 144 -1.53 0.09 6.99
C ARG A 144 -0.53 -0.92 6.43
N LYS A 145 -1.05 -2.02 5.89
CA LYS A 145 -0.23 -3.12 5.38
C LYS A 145 -0.32 -3.23 3.86
N VAL A 146 0.82 -3.42 3.22
CA VAL A 146 0.95 -3.72 1.79
C VAL A 146 1.73 -5.01 1.64
N THR A 147 1.25 -5.90 0.78
CA THR A 147 1.85 -7.21 0.55
C THR A 147 2.11 -7.40 -0.94
N HIS A 148 3.31 -7.85 -1.27
CA HIS A 148 3.68 -8.32 -2.61
C HIS A 148 4.17 -9.75 -2.52
N ALA A 149 3.72 -10.60 -3.44
CA ALA A 149 4.16 -11.98 -3.51
C ALA A 149 4.49 -12.40 -4.93
N THR A 150 5.48 -13.27 -5.06
CA THR A 150 5.86 -13.89 -6.34
C THR A 150 6.33 -15.32 -6.10
N TYR A 151 6.38 -16.10 -7.16
CA TYR A 151 7.01 -17.42 -7.15
C TYR A 151 8.39 -17.33 -7.77
N ALA A 152 9.38 -17.92 -7.10
CA ALA A 152 10.73 -18.10 -7.63
C ALA A 152 10.99 -19.60 -7.82
N ALA A 153 11.80 -19.96 -8.81
CA ALA A 153 12.24 -21.33 -8.99
C ALA A 153 13.41 -21.61 -8.03
N PHE A 154 13.30 -22.70 -7.28
CA PHE A 154 14.37 -23.25 -6.43
C PHE A 154 15.13 -24.34 -7.17
#